data_AF-A0A937BLX3-F1
#
_entry.id   AF-A0A937BLX3-F1
#
_cell.length_a   1.000
_cell.length_b   1.000
_cell.length_c   1.000
_cell.angle_alpha   90.00
_cell.angle_beta   90.00
_cell.angle_gamma   90.00
#
_symmetry.space_group_name_H-M   'P 1'
#
loop_
_entity.id
_entity.type
_entity.pdbx_description
1 polymer ?
#
loop_
_entity_poly.entity_id
_entity_poly.type
_entity_poly.pdbx_seq_one_letter_code
_entity_poly.pdbx_strand_id
1 'polypeptide(L)'
;MCLCSNCKEYLEEFTAENTSIMTGVPVEAIVDLANLFHKHRGQGIISTGAGTNHYFNSTLKDRGFMLLSALSDNVGHIGGCTFGNYVGNYRQSVFGGFGQYLLEDPFNPELDGRKMVTKLAHYTDDESAHYYNYGDRPLRNGTRLLTDPGHMPAPTKVLWQANSNSSLGNAKGHYDMVVNTLPRWEAIFYSDWNWTASCEYSDIVWGVDSWLENKHTDMACSCSNPFLTVSLLHH
;
A
#
# COMPACT_ATOMS: atom_id res chain seq x y z
N MET A 1 -20.09 -15.54 -18.94
CA MET A 1 -20.44 -14.21 -18.39
C MET A 1 -20.87 -13.31 -19.54
N CYS A 2 -22.04 -12.67 -19.48
CA CYS A 2 -22.46 -11.70 -20.49
C CYS A 2 -22.02 -10.29 -20.04
N LEU A 3 -21.20 -9.61 -20.84
CA LEU A 3 -20.93 -8.17 -20.65
C LEU A 3 -22.24 -7.38 -20.78
N CYS A 4 -22.40 -6.33 -19.98
CA CYS A 4 -23.49 -5.37 -20.19
C CYS A 4 -23.34 -4.68 -21.56
N SER A 5 -24.45 -4.24 -22.14
CA SER A 5 -24.49 -3.61 -23.48
C SER A 5 -23.48 -2.47 -23.60
N ASN A 6 -23.43 -1.59 -22.60
CA ASN A 6 -22.58 -0.41 -22.62
C ASN A 6 -21.09 -0.76 -22.53
N CYS A 7 -20.72 -1.84 -21.82
CA CYS A 7 -19.34 -2.31 -21.82
C CYS A 7 -18.94 -2.89 -23.18
N LYS A 8 -19.85 -3.55 -23.89
CA LYS A 8 -19.54 -4.07 -25.24
C LYS A 8 -19.30 -2.92 -26.20
N GLU A 9 -20.22 -1.95 -26.24
CA GLU A 9 -20.10 -0.74 -27.08
C GLU A 9 -18.80 0.01 -26.78
N TYR A 10 -18.45 0.22 -25.50
CA TYR A 10 -17.18 0.86 -25.14
C TYR A 10 -15.95 0.09 -25.63
N LEU A 11 -16.00 -1.25 -25.64
CA LEU A 11 -14.89 -2.10 -26.10
C LEU A 11 -14.73 -2.11 -27.63
N GLU A 12 -15.74 -1.68 -28.40
CA GLU A 12 -15.65 -1.57 -29.86
C GLU A 12 -14.60 -0.55 -30.30
N GLU A 13 -14.31 0.46 -29.47
CA GLU A 13 -13.23 1.43 -29.69
C GLU A 13 -11.83 0.81 -29.53
N PHE A 14 -11.71 -0.29 -28.79
CA PHE A 14 -10.43 -0.95 -28.49
C PHE A 14 -10.16 -2.12 -29.43
N THR A 15 -10.25 -1.87 -30.75
CA THR A 15 -9.81 -2.83 -31.76
C THR A 15 -8.30 -3.12 -31.60
N ALA A 16 -7.82 -4.19 -32.22
CA ALA A 16 -6.40 -4.54 -32.15
C ALA A 16 -5.52 -3.46 -32.80
N GLU A 17 -6.00 -2.84 -33.88
CA GLU A 17 -5.34 -1.72 -34.57
C GLU A 17 -5.27 -0.48 -33.70
N ASN A 18 -6.40 -0.07 -33.09
CA ASN A 18 -6.43 1.08 -32.20
C ASN A 18 -5.55 0.85 -30.96
N THR A 19 -5.60 -0.35 -30.39
CA THR A 19 -4.76 -0.74 -29.25
C THR A 19 -3.28 -0.72 -29.63
N SER A 20 -2.92 -1.17 -30.83
CA SER A 20 -1.55 -1.10 -31.35
C SER A 20 -1.07 0.34 -31.46
N ILE A 21 -1.91 1.24 -31.99
CA ILE A 21 -1.59 2.68 -32.07
C ILE A 21 -1.36 3.28 -30.67
N MET A 22 -2.19 2.93 -29.69
CA MET A 22 -2.09 3.45 -28.33
C MET A 22 -0.88 2.93 -27.54
N THR A 23 -0.52 1.65 -27.74
CA THR A 23 0.45 0.96 -26.89
C THR A 23 1.82 0.76 -27.56
N GLY A 24 1.88 0.86 -28.89
CA GLY A 24 3.05 0.49 -29.69
C GLY A 24 3.26 -1.02 -29.82
N VAL A 25 2.37 -1.86 -29.30
CA VAL A 25 2.45 -3.32 -29.42
C VAL A 25 1.92 -3.75 -30.79
N PRO A 26 2.56 -4.68 -31.52
CA PRO A 26 2.04 -5.18 -32.80
C PRO A 26 0.65 -5.83 -32.67
N VAL A 27 -0.20 -5.64 -33.68
CA VAL A 27 -1.57 -6.18 -33.75
C VAL A 27 -1.58 -7.69 -33.52
N GLU A 28 -0.64 -8.41 -34.14
CA GLU A 28 -0.50 -9.85 -34.06
C GLU A 28 -0.25 -10.30 -32.63
N ALA A 29 0.61 -9.61 -31.89
CA ALA A 29 0.91 -9.93 -30.50
C ALA A 29 -0.30 -9.71 -29.57
N ILE A 30 -1.11 -8.67 -29.83
CA ILE A 30 -2.34 -8.40 -29.09
C ILE A 30 -3.35 -9.53 -29.30
N VAL A 31 -3.58 -9.92 -30.56
CA VAL A 31 -4.51 -10.97 -30.94
C VAL A 31 -4.04 -12.33 -30.42
N ASP A 32 -2.75 -12.64 -30.52
CA ASP A 32 -2.15 -13.87 -30.02
C ASP A 32 -2.32 -14.00 -28.50
N LEU A 33 -2.11 -12.92 -27.75
CA LEU A 33 -2.32 -12.91 -26.31
C LEU A 33 -3.78 -13.16 -25.96
N ALA A 34 -4.72 -12.50 -26.65
CA ALA A 34 -6.15 -12.71 -26.43
C ALA A 34 -6.56 -14.17 -26.71
N ASN A 35 -6.05 -14.76 -27.79
CA ASN A 35 -6.26 -16.16 -28.15
C ASN A 35 -5.65 -17.11 -27.12
N LEU A 36 -4.48 -16.78 -26.55
CA LEU A 36 -3.85 -17.58 -25.50
C LEU A 36 -4.72 -17.63 -24.24
N PHE A 37 -5.24 -16.48 -23.80
CA PHE A 37 -6.18 -16.41 -22.68
C PHE A 37 -7.49 -17.15 -22.96
N HIS A 38 -7.98 -17.13 -24.21
CA HIS A 38 -9.16 -17.89 -24.61
C HIS A 38 -8.91 -19.41 -24.67
N LYS A 39 -7.72 -19.83 -25.10
CA LYS A 39 -7.35 -21.25 -25.19
C LYS A 39 -7.09 -21.86 -23.81
N HIS A 40 -6.50 -21.09 -22.90
CA HIS A 40 -6.10 -21.53 -21.55
C HIS A 40 -6.96 -20.90 -20.46
N ARG A 41 -8.29 -20.91 -20.66
CA ARG A 41 -9.25 -20.42 -19.67
C ARG A 41 -9.10 -21.17 -18.35
N GLY A 42 -9.18 -20.44 -17.24
CA GLY A 42 -8.95 -20.98 -15.89
C GLY A 42 -7.48 -21.24 -15.53
N GLN A 43 -6.52 -20.98 -16.42
CA GLN A 43 -5.10 -21.31 -16.22
C GLN A 43 -4.16 -20.09 -16.32
N GLY A 44 -4.69 -18.90 -16.60
CA GLY A 44 -3.89 -17.69 -16.79
C GLY A 44 -3.64 -16.96 -15.47
N ILE A 45 -2.37 -16.65 -15.18
CA ILE A 45 -1.98 -15.83 -14.02
C ILE A 45 -1.54 -14.44 -14.50
N ILE A 46 -2.14 -13.40 -13.92
CA ILE A 46 -1.69 -12.01 -14.12
C ILE A 46 -1.03 -11.56 -12.81
N SER A 47 0.30 -11.46 -12.84
CA SER A 47 1.09 -10.94 -11.72
C SER A 47 1.44 -9.48 -11.97
N THR A 48 1.14 -8.62 -11.00
CA THR A 48 1.47 -7.20 -11.05
C THR A 48 2.35 -6.82 -9.88
N GLY A 49 3.06 -5.70 -10.02
CA GLY A 49 3.86 -5.12 -8.96
C GLY A 49 3.99 -3.61 -9.11
N ALA A 50 4.93 -3.02 -8.37
CA ALA A 50 5.10 -1.57 -8.27
C ALA A 50 5.20 -0.89 -9.64
N GLY A 51 5.88 -1.52 -10.61
CA GLY A 51 6.06 -1.02 -11.98
C GLY A 51 4.79 -0.88 -12.82
N THR A 52 3.63 -1.37 -12.36
CA THR A 52 2.34 -1.13 -13.03
C THR A 52 1.30 -0.46 -12.13
N ASN A 53 1.61 -0.31 -10.84
CA ASN A 53 0.66 0.16 -9.83
C ASN A 53 0.87 1.61 -9.43
N HIS A 54 2.11 2.10 -9.51
CA HIS A 54 2.45 3.46 -9.10
C HIS A 54 2.25 4.48 -10.23
N TYR A 55 1.10 4.37 -10.92
CA TYR A 55 0.65 5.31 -11.94
C TYR A 55 -0.69 5.90 -11.54
N PHE A 56 -0.95 7.14 -11.95
CA PHE A 56 -2.19 7.86 -11.63
C PHE A 56 -3.46 7.09 -12.02
N ASN A 57 -3.44 6.42 -13.18
CA ASN A 57 -4.57 5.64 -13.70
C ASN A 57 -4.44 4.13 -13.42
N SER A 58 -3.63 3.70 -12.45
CA SER A 58 -3.40 2.27 -12.18
C SER A 58 -4.68 1.51 -11.82
N THR A 59 -5.63 2.20 -11.18
CA THR A 59 -6.95 1.65 -10.85
C THR A 59 -7.73 1.22 -12.10
N LEU A 60 -7.62 1.95 -13.22
CA LEU A 60 -8.26 1.58 -14.49
C LEU A 60 -7.61 0.33 -15.08
N LYS A 61 -6.27 0.25 -15.02
CA LYS A 61 -5.51 -0.93 -15.46
C LYS A 61 -5.89 -2.18 -14.65
N ASP A 62 -5.97 -2.07 -13.32
CA ASP A 62 -6.38 -3.19 -12.45
C ASP A 62 -7.81 -3.66 -12.76
N ARG A 63 -8.72 -2.72 -13.00
CA ARG A 63 -10.09 -3.05 -13.44
C ARG A 63 -10.11 -3.73 -14.80
N GLY A 64 -9.24 -3.33 -15.74
CA GLY A 64 -9.05 -4.00 -17.02
C GLY A 64 -8.57 -5.45 -16.86
N PHE A 65 -7.57 -5.69 -16.01
CA PHE A 65 -7.11 -7.05 -15.70
C PHE A 65 -8.17 -7.91 -15.01
N MET A 66 -8.97 -7.33 -14.11
CA MET A 66 -10.09 -8.02 -13.50
C MET A 66 -11.14 -8.40 -14.54
N LEU A 67 -11.45 -7.50 -15.49
CA LEU A 67 -12.35 -7.79 -16.59
C LEU A 67 -11.83 -8.94 -17.47
N LEU A 68 -10.57 -8.89 -17.88
CA LEU A 68 -9.95 -9.97 -18.65
C LEU A 68 -10.02 -11.31 -17.90
N SER A 69 -9.72 -11.30 -16.60
CA SER A 69 -9.77 -12.48 -15.74
C SER A 69 -11.19 -13.06 -15.64
N ALA A 70 -12.20 -12.20 -15.53
CA ALA A 70 -13.60 -12.61 -15.50
C ALA A 70 -14.07 -13.19 -16.85
N LEU A 71 -13.65 -12.62 -17.97
CA LEU A 71 -13.99 -13.11 -19.31
C LEU A 71 -13.31 -14.44 -19.65
N SER A 72 -12.07 -14.62 -19.21
CA SER A 72 -11.27 -15.83 -19.43
C SER A 72 -11.50 -16.92 -18.39
N ASP A 73 -12.52 -16.80 -17.53
CA ASP A 73 -12.84 -17.76 -16.46
C ASP A 73 -11.63 -18.07 -15.57
N ASN A 74 -10.82 -17.06 -15.26
CA ASN A 74 -9.61 -17.22 -14.45
C ASN A 74 -9.86 -16.95 -12.96
N VAL A 75 -10.94 -16.24 -12.62
CA VAL A 75 -11.26 -15.89 -11.23
C VAL A 75 -11.62 -17.15 -10.42
N GLY A 76 -10.90 -17.39 -9.33
CA GLY A 76 -11.20 -18.45 -8.36
C GLY A 76 -10.64 -19.84 -8.70
N HIS A 77 -9.93 -19.99 -9.81
CA HIS A 77 -9.28 -21.25 -10.18
C HIS A 77 -7.87 -21.35 -9.57
N ILE A 78 -7.46 -22.54 -9.15
CA ILE A 78 -6.09 -22.79 -8.69
C ILE A 78 -5.15 -22.70 -9.89
N GLY A 79 -4.22 -21.75 -9.87
CA GLY A 79 -3.37 -21.43 -11.03
C GLY A 79 -4.07 -20.56 -12.09
N GLY A 80 -5.35 -20.24 -11.91
CA GLY A 80 -6.03 -19.15 -12.61
C GLY A 80 -5.99 -17.86 -11.78
N CYS A 81 -6.10 -16.72 -12.46
CA CYS A 81 -5.99 -15.39 -11.88
C CYS A 81 -6.93 -15.18 -10.67
N THR A 82 -6.37 -15.25 -9.47
CA THR A 82 -6.69 -14.27 -8.43
C THR A 82 -5.68 -13.15 -8.63
N PHE A 83 -6.11 -12.00 -9.15
CA PHE A 83 -5.25 -10.83 -9.42
C PHE A 83 -4.18 -10.67 -8.31
N GLY A 84 -2.94 -11.03 -8.65
CA GLY A 84 -1.83 -11.11 -7.70
C GLY A 84 -1.07 -9.79 -7.73
N ASN A 85 -1.34 -8.93 -6.76
CA ASN A 85 -0.62 -7.68 -6.62
C ASN A 85 0.48 -7.81 -5.55
N TYR A 86 1.75 -7.74 -5.98
CA TYR A 86 2.92 -7.88 -5.11
C TYR A 86 3.70 -6.56 -5.05
N VAL A 87 3.44 -5.77 -4.01
CA VAL A 87 4.04 -4.42 -3.83
C VAL A 87 4.67 -4.20 -2.46
N GLY A 88 4.17 -4.86 -1.42
CA GLY A 88 4.69 -4.73 -0.06
C GLY A 88 4.10 -5.77 0.90
N ASN A 89 4.62 -5.79 2.12
CA ASN A 89 4.20 -6.71 3.17
C ASN A 89 3.00 -6.15 3.94
N TYR A 90 1.81 -6.23 3.35
CA TYR A 90 0.57 -5.68 3.93
C TYR A 90 -0.35 -6.73 4.56
N ARG A 91 0.06 -8.01 4.61
CA ARG A 91 -0.79 -9.09 5.11
C ARG A 91 -0.82 -9.12 6.64
N GLN A 92 -1.39 -8.08 7.25
CA GLN A 92 -1.51 -7.97 8.70
C GLN A 92 -2.44 -9.02 9.33
N SER A 93 -3.34 -9.62 8.55
CA SER A 93 -4.30 -10.62 9.03
C SER A 93 -3.67 -11.89 9.60
N VAL A 94 -2.37 -12.12 9.39
CA VAL A 94 -1.66 -13.25 10.02
C VAL A 94 -1.30 -12.98 11.49
N PHE A 95 -1.28 -11.71 11.92
CA PHE A 95 -0.94 -11.31 13.28
C PHE A 95 -2.21 -11.19 14.12
N GLY A 96 -2.64 -12.31 14.71
CA GLY A 96 -3.76 -12.31 15.65
C GLY A 96 -3.51 -11.37 16.83
N GLY A 97 -4.46 -10.47 17.11
CA GLY A 97 -4.35 -9.52 18.21
C GLY A 97 -3.65 -8.19 17.87
N PHE A 98 -3.12 -8.00 16.66
CA PHE A 98 -2.44 -6.74 16.29
C PHE A 98 -3.33 -5.50 16.48
N GLY A 99 -4.58 -5.55 16.02
CA GLY A 99 -5.52 -4.45 16.22
C GLY A 99 -5.88 -4.20 17.69
N GLN A 100 -5.90 -5.25 18.52
CA GLN A 100 -6.11 -5.12 19.97
C GLN A 100 -4.91 -4.39 20.60
N TYR A 101 -3.69 -4.81 20.29
CA TYR A 101 -2.47 -4.19 20.79
C TYR A 101 -2.37 -2.70 20.40
N LEU A 102 -2.76 -2.34 19.17
CA LEU A 102 -2.69 -0.97 18.69
C LEU A 102 -3.73 -0.03 19.36
N LEU A 103 -4.91 -0.56 19.68
CA LEU A 103 -6.07 0.24 20.13
C LEU A 103 -6.41 0.05 21.62
N GLU A 104 -5.62 -0.72 22.35
CA GLU A 104 -5.70 -0.87 23.79
C GLU A 104 -5.54 0.48 24.51
N ASP A 105 -6.09 0.60 25.72
CA ASP A 105 -5.87 1.76 26.58
C ASP A 105 -4.43 1.76 27.12
N PRO A 106 -3.52 2.64 26.65
CA PRO A 106 -2.15 2.65 27.12
C PRO A 106 -2.03 3.07 28.59
N PHE A 107 -3.07 3.71 29.17
CA PHE A 107 -3.09 4.11 30.57
C PHE A 107 -3.70 3.03 31.49
N ASN A 108 -4.34 2.01 30.91
CA ASN A 108 -4.89 0.87 31.63
C ASN A 108 -4.81 -0.43 30.81
N PRO A 109 -3.60 -0.91 30.50
CA PRO A 109 -3.40 -2.11 29.70
C PRO A 109 -3.74 -3.39 30.47
N GLU A 110 -4.23 -4.42 29.78
CA GLU A 110 -4.40 -5.77 30.30
C GLU A 110 -3.04 -6.47 30.34
N LEU A 111 -2.55 -6.71 31.55
CA LEU A 111 -1.23 -7.31 31.78
C LEU A 111 -1.26 -8.85 31.73
N ASP A 112 -2.44 -9.47 31.80
CA ASP A 112 -2.59 -10.91 31.60
C ASP A 112 -2.79 -11.23 30.12
N GLY A 113 -1.70 -11.64 29.45
CA GLY A 113 -1.71 -12.00 28.02
C GLY A 113 -2.63 -13.17 27.63
N ARG A 114 -3.35 -13.79 28.58
CA ARG A 114 -4.39 -14.79 28.31
C ARG A 114 -5.80 -14.20 28.25
N LYS A 115 -5.98 -12.97 28.70
CA LYS A 115 -7.28 -12.29 28.70
C LYS A 115 -7.45 -11.47 27.44
N MET A 116 -8.69 -11.45 26.96
CA MET A 116 -9.09 -10.56 25.88
C MET A 116 -9.29 -9.17 26.45
N VAL A 117 -8.74 -8.15 25.80
CA VAL A 117 -9.07 -6.75 26.10
C VAL A 117 -10.52 -6.53 25.74
N THR A 118 -11.33 -6.14 26.72
CA THR A 118 -12.78 -5.98 26.58
C THR A 118 -13.19 -4.55 26.22
N LYS A 119 -12.26 -3.59 26.33
CA LYS A 119 -12.49 -2.18 26.03
C LYS A 119 -11.29 -1.60 25.28
N LEU A 120 -11.54 -1.12 24.07
CA LEU A 120 -10.56 -0.38 23.26
C LEU A 120 -10.75 1.13 23.50
N ALA A 121 -9.65 1.88 23.53
CA ALA A 121 -9.67 3.31 23.85
C ALA A 121 -9.72 4.23 22.62
N HIS A 122 -9.22 3.77 21.47
CA HIS A 122 -9.21 4.51 20.20
C HIS A 122 -8.59 5.92 20.30
N TYR A 123 -7.35 6.01 20.80
CA TYR A 123 -6.58 7.27 20.83
C TYR A 123 -5.93 7.66 19.49
N THR A 124 -6.09 6.83 18.45
CA THR A 124 -5.47 7.00 17.14
C THR A 124 -6.53 7.08 16.05
N ASP A 125 -6.22 7.82 14.98
CA ASP A 125 -6.99 7.83 13.75
C ASP A 125 -6.04 7.52 12.58
N ASP A 126 -6.56 6.85 11.56
CA ASP A 126 -5.77 6.42 10.40
C ASP A 126 -5.79 7.52 9.34
N GLU A 127 -4.63 8.13 9.10
CA GLU A 127 -4.48 9.15 8.07
C GLU A 127 -3.55 8.71 6.94
N SER A 128 -3.86 9.15 5.73
CA SER A 128 -3.04 8.82 4.58
C SER A 128 -1.76 9.67 4.52
N ALA A 129 -0.66 8.97 4.26
CA ALA A 129 0.68 9.53 4.14
C ALA A 129 0.86 10.66 3.10
N HIS A 130 -0.04 10.78 2.13
CA HIS A 130 0.06 11.86 1.14
C HIS A 130 -0.32 13.24 1.70
N TYR A 131 -1.06 13.31 2.82
CA TYR A 131 -1.43 14.59 3.41
C TYR A 131 -0.25 15.30 4.05
N TYR A 132 0.58 14.58 4.81
CA TYR A 132 1.82 15.14 5.35
C TYR A 132 2.75 15.60 4.21
N ASN A 133 2.89 14.81 3.15
CA ASN A 133 3.74 15.18 1.99
C ASN A 133 3.23 16.41 1.25
N TYR A 134 1.92 16.67 1.33
CA TYR A 134 1.28 17.83 0.73
C TYR A 134 1.12 18.98 1.73
N GLY A 135 1.90 18.97 2.82
CA GLY A 135 1.95 20.06 3.80
C GLY A 135 0.69 20.20 4.62
N ASP A 136 0.01 19.10 4.95
CA ASP A 136 -1.23 19.05 5.71
C ASP A 136 -2.35 19.92 5.10
N ARG A 137 -2.34 20.07 3.77
CA ARG A 137 -3.31 20.89 3.04
C ARG A 137 -4.36 19.99 2.38
N PRO A 138 -5.62 20.43 2.31
CA PRO A 138 -6.58 19.77 1.45
C PRO A 138 -6.27 20.05 -0.03
N LEU A 139 -6.59 19.11 -0.90
CA LEU A 139 -6.45 19.24 -2.34
C LEU A 139 -7.53 20.17 -2.90
N ARG A 140 -7.12 21.18 -3.67
CA ARG A 140 -7.99 22.12 -4.37
C ARG A 140 -7.65 22.17 -5.85
N ASN A 141 -8.67 22.31 -6.69
CA ASN A 141 -8.52 22.62 -8.11
C ASN A 141 -9.26 23.94 -8.39
N GLY A 142 -8.51 25.03 -8.49
CA GLY A 142 -9.06 26.38 -8.50
C GLY A 142 -9.83 26.67 -7.20
N THR A 143 -11.10 27.07 -7.32
CA THR A 143 -11.97 27.33 -6.17
C THR A 143 -12.61 26.05 -5.60
N ARG A 144 -12.55 24.93 -6.33
CA ARG A 144 -13.18 23.68 -5.92
C ARG A 144 -12.29 22.92 -4.92
N LEU A 145 -12.84 22.61 -3.75
CA LEU A 145 -12.25 21.65 -2.81
C LEU A 145 -12.51 20.23 -3.33
N LEU A 146 -11.44 19.46 -3.53
CA LEU A 146 -11.51 18.06 -3.95
C LEU A 146 -11.44 17.09 -2.77
N THR A 147 -10.76 17.49 -1.68
CA THR A 147 -10.76 16.71 -0.43
C THR A 147 -12.15 16.73 0.19
N ASP A 148 -12.65 15.54 0.52
CA ASP A 148 -13.94 15.37 1.16
C ASP A 148 -13.89 15.87 2.62
N PRO A 149 -14.98 16.47 3.15
CA PRO A 149 -15.03 16.94 4.55
C PRO A 149 -14.72 15.85 5.58
N GLY A 150 -15.07 14.58 5.31
CA GLY A 150 -14.77 13.45 6.20
C GLY A 150 -13.34 12.92 6.09
N HIS A 151 -12.53 13.47 5.19
CA HIS A 151 -11.14 13.05 4.95
C HIS A 151 -10.18 14.26 5.02
N MET A 152 -10.53 15.27 5.81
CA MET A 152 -9.71 16.48 5.94
C MET A 152 -8.45 16.19 6.74
N PRO A 153 -7.29 16.71 6.32
CA PRO A 153 -6.05 16.41 7.01
C PRO A 153 -5.94 17.11 8.36
N ALA A 154 -5.29 16.44 9.31
CA ALA A 154 -4.95 17.02 10.60
C ALA A 154 -3.61 17.78 10.51
N PRO A 155 -3.52 19.04 10.99
CA PRO A 155 -2.24 19.75 11.03
C PRO A 155 -1.21 19.01 11.89
N THR A 156 -0.11 18.57 11.29
CA THR A 156 0.94 17.83 11.99
C THR A 156 1.80 18.79 12.81
N LYS A 157 2.08 18.41 14.07
CA LYS A 157 2.96 19.16 14.99
C LYS A 157 4.21 18.38 15.36
N VAL A 158 4.04 17.10 15.65
CA VAL A 158 5.14 16.21 16.01
C VAL A 158 5.06 14.97 15.13
N LEU A 159 6.19 14.58 14.55
CA LEU A 159 6.35 13.27 13.91
C LEU A 159 7.25 12.42 14.80
N TRP A 160 6.77 11.25 15.22
CA TRP A 160 7.62 10.18 15.73
C TRP A 160 7.55 9.00 14.80
N GLN A 161 8.67 8.62 14.22
CA GLN A 161 8.73 7.50 13.29
C GLN A 161 9.87 6.54 13.63
N ALA A 162 9.67 5.26 13.31
CA ALA A 162 10.70 4.24 13.33
C ALA A 162 10.60 3.35 12.09
N ASN A 163 11.68 2.61 11.79
CA ASN A 163 11.67 1.47 10.85
C ASN A 163 11.23 1.81 9.40
N SER A 164 11.31 3.07 8.96
CA SER A 164 10.88 3.44 7.61
C SER A 164 11.52 4.75 7.11
N ASN A 165 12.38 4.61 6.10
CA ASN A 165 12.88 5.76 5.33
C ASN A 165 11.82 6.34 4.37
N SER A 166 10.59 5.82 4.38
CA SER A 166 9.58 6.19 3.36
C SER A 166 8.87 7.51 3.62
N SER A 167 8.73 7.90 4.89
CA SER A 167 7.95 9.11 5.22
C SER A 167 8.72 10.40 5.03
N LEU A 168 10.05 10.38 5.22
CA LEU A 168 10.89 11.53 4.96
C LEU A 168 11.82 11.27 3.76
N GLY A 169 12.72 10.29 3.85
CA GLY A 169 13.76 10.08 2.84
C GLY A 169 13.28 9.75 1.42
N ASN A 170 12.20 8.97 1.27
CA ASN A 170 11.67 8.56 -0.05
C ASN A 170 10.33 9.27 -0.41
N ALA A 171 10.05 10.40 0.23
CA ALA A 171 8.84 11.17 0.03
C ALA A 171 8.69 11.65 -1.42
N LYS A 172 7.48 11.53 -1.97
CA LYS A 172 7.17 12.10 -3.30
C LYS A 172 6.91 13.58 -3.10
N GLY A 173 7.49 14.42 -3.95
CA GLY A 173 7.50 15.86 -3.70
C GLY A 173 8.48 16.24 -2.57
N HIS A 174 9.57 15.48 -2.41
CA HIS A 174 10.59 15.66 -1.36
C HIS A 174 10.98 17.11 -1.09
N TYR A 175 11.16 17.91 -2.14
CA TYR A 175 11.49 19.33 -1.99
C TYR A 175 10.41 20.13 -1.26
N ASP A 176 9.13 19.98 -1.63
CA ASP A 176 8.02 20.70 -0.97
C ASP A 176 7.87 20.25 0.49
N MET A 177 8.06 18.96 0.73
CA MET A 177 8.07 18.43 2.09
C MET A 177 9.19 19.06 2.91
N VAL A 178 10.45 18.95 2.48
CA VAL A 178 11.62 19.42 3.23
C VAL A 178 11.63 20.94 3.42
N VAL A 179 11.31 21.70 2.36
CA VAL A 179 11.49 23.16 2.37
C VAL A 179 10.26 23.88 2.92
N ASN A 180 9.05 23.36 2.68
CA ASN A 180 7.81 24.08 3.01
C ASN A 180 6.98 23.41 4.12
N THR A 181 7.13 22.09 4.33
CA THR A 181 6.33 21.36 5.32
C THR A 181 7.07 21.18 6.64
N LEU A 182 8.24 20.53 6.62
CA LEU A 182 9.00 20.21 7.83
C LEU A 182 9.29 21.42 8.72
N PRO A 183 9.62 22.62 8.20
CA PRO A 183 9.90 23.79 9.06
C PRO A 183 8.70 24.29 9.88
N ARG A 184 7.49 23.79 9.60
CA ARG A 184 6.28 24.13 10.37
C ARG A 184 6.01 23.15 11.50
N TRP A 185 6.69 22.01 11.52
CA TRP A 185 6.58 21.01 12.57
C TRP A 185 7.48 21.41 13.73
N GLU A 186 7.04 21.08 14.95
CA GLU A 186 7.68 21.50 16.19
C GLU A 186 8.76 20.52 16.63
N ALA A 187 8.61 19.24 16.28
CA ALA A 187 9.62 18.23 16.53
C ALA A 187 9.49 17.02 15.58
N ILE A 188 10.63 16.51 15.13
CA ILE A 188 10.77 15.31 14.33
C ILE A 188 11.69 14.36 15.07
N PHE A 189 11.12 13.23 15.48
CA PHE A 189 11.83 12.19 16.19
C PHE A 189 11.91 10.93 15.35
N TYR A 190 13.10 10.33 15.34
CA TYR A 190 13.35 9.16 14.52
C TYR A 190 14.15 8.09 15.26
N SER A 191 13.71 6.84 15.15
CA SER A 191 14.36 5.68 15.76
C SER A 191 14.82 4.72 14.67
N ASP A 192 16.13 4.58 14.50
CA ASP A 192 16.71 3.76 13.43
C ASP A 192 18.02 3.11 13.89
N TRP A 193 18.30 1.93 13.34
CA TRP A 193 19.55 1.20 13.57
C TRP A 193 20.58 1.52 12.48
N ASN A 194 20.14 2.13 11.37
CA ASN A 194 21.00 2.62 10.30
C ASN A 194 20.75 4.11 10.03
N TRP A 195 21.81 4.84 9.66
CA TRP A 195 21.68 6.25 9.33
C TRP A 195 21.08 6.43 7.93
N THR A 196 19.82 6.87 7.87
CA THR A 196 19.06 7.04 6.63
C THR A 196 18.79 8.53 6.33
N ALA A 197 18.25 8.84 5.16
CA ALA A 197 17.88 10.21 4.82
C ALA A 197 16.80 10.77 5.78
N SER A 198 15.93 9.92 6.34
CA SER A 198 15.02 10.34 7.41
C SER A 198 15.76 10.84 8.65
N CYS A 199 16.91 10.24 9.01
CA CYS A 199 17.74 10.72 10.13
C CYS A 199 18.25 12.14 9.90
N GLU A 200 18.67 12.47 8.66
CA GLU A 200 19.19 13.80 8.29
C GLU A 200 18.16 14.93 8.44
N TYR A 201 16.86 14.60 8.35
CA TYR A 201 15.77 15.56 8.49
C TYR A 201 15.13 15.55 9.88
N SER A 202 15.70 14.83 10.84
CA SER A 202 15.15 14.67 12.19
C SER A 202 15.87 15.53 13.21
N ASP A 203 15.14 16.03 14.21
CA ASP A 203 15.71 16.83 15.30
C ASP A 203 16.44 15.96 16.32
N ILE A 204 15.88 14.79 16.63
CA ILE A 204 16.48 13.80 17.52
C ILE A 204 16.41 12.41 16.86
N VAL A 205 17.56 11.74 16.83
CA VAL A 205 17.69 10.36 16.35
C VAL A 205 18.11 9.46 17.50
N TRP A 206 17.32 8.41 17.77
CA TRP A 206 17.68 7.35 18.70
C TRP A 206 18.22 6.15 17.94
N GLY A 207 19.43 5.71 18.32
CA GLY A 207 19.97 4.43 17.88
C GLY A 207 19.20 3.30 18.54
N VAL A 208 18.60 2.42 17.73
CA VAL A 208 17.90 1.22 18.20
C VAL A 208 18.64 -0.04 17.79
N ASP A 209 18.33 -1.15 18.47
CA ASP A 209 18.90 -2.46 18.15
C ASP A 209 18.52 -2.86 16.71
N SER A 210 19.47 -3.44 15.98
CA SER A 210 19.18 -4.03 14.68
C SER A 210 18.35 -5.32 14.85
N TRP A 211 17.75 -5.78 13.75
CA TRP A 211 17.10 -7.09 13.64
C TRP A 211 17.97 -8.28 14.09
N LEU A 212 19.30 -8.15 14.10
CA LEU A 212 20.23 -9.18 14.58
C LEU A 212 20.51 -9.11 16.09
N GLU A 213 20.15 -8.00 16.73
CA GLU A 213 20.45 -7.69 18.12
C GLU A 213 19.17 -7.52 18.96
N ASN A 214 18.03 -7.90 18.39
CA ASN A 214 16.74 -7.64 18.97
C ASN A 214 16.59 -8.35 20.32
N LYS A 215 16.35 -7.57 21.38
CA LYS A 215 16.17 -8.07 22.76
C LYS A 215 14.74 -8.52 23.04
N HIS A 216 13.83 -8.33 22.10
CA HIS A 216 12.43 -8.70 22.20
C HIS A 216 12.05 -9.69 21.10
N THR A 217 11.08 -10.55 21.39
CA THR A 217 10.45 -11.41 20.38
C THR A 217 9.81 -10.53 19.32
N ASP A 218 10.15 -10.76 18.06
CA ASP A 218 9.55 -10.09 16.91
C ASP A 218 8.98 -11.14 15.94
N MET A 219 8.01 -10.71 15.13
CA MET A 219 7.30 -11.56 14.20
C MET A 219 7.29 -10.93 12.81
N ALA A 220 7.78 -11.67 11.82
CA ALA A 220 7.79 -11.27 10.43
C ALA A 220 6.97 -12.25 9.57
N CYS A 221 6.26 -11.71 8.59
CA CYS A 221 5.59 -12.49 7.56
C CYS A 221 5.73 -11.82 6.19
N SER A 222 5.42 -12.55 5.13
CA SER A 222 5.34 -12.01 3.79
C SER A 222 4.04 -12.39 3.11
N CYS A 223 3.59 -11.57 2.16
CA CYS A 223 2.49 -11.93 1.26
C CYS A 223 2.85 -13.10 0.33
N SER A 224 4.15 -13.33 0.10
CA SER A 224 4.65 -14.28 -0.90
C SER A 224 4.95 -15.68 -0.35
N ASN A 225 4.92 -15.86 0.97
CA ASN A 225 5.08 -17.17 1.59
C ASN A 225 4.09 -17.34 2.76
N PRO A 226 3.61 -18.57 3.04
CA PRO A 226 2.60 -18.81 4.07
C PRO A 226 3.21 -19.02 5.47
N PHE A 227 4.41 -18.49 5.74
CA PHE A 227 5.12 -18.76 6.99
C PHE A 227 5.18 -17.52 7.89
N LEU A 228 4.94 -17.74 9.17
CA LEU A 228 5.25 -16.78 10.23
C LEU A 228 6.67 -17.07 10.71
N THR A 229 7.54 -16.09 10.61
CA THR A 229 8.90 -16.14 11.16
C THR A 229 8.90 -15.43 12.50
N VAL A 230 9.41 -16.09 13.54
CA VAL A 230 9.49 -15.53 14.89
C VAL A 230 10.95 -15.48 15.30
N SER A 231 11.44 -14.30 15.68
CA SER A 231 12.75 -14.19 16.32
C SER A 231 12.59 -14.55 17.80
N LEU A 232 13.42 -15.47 18.28
CA LEU A 232 13.45 -15.84 19.69
C LEU A 232 14.47 -14.97 20.42
N LEU A 233 14.17 -14.57 21.66
CA LEU A 233 15.14 -13.91 22.53
C LEU A 233 16.44 -14.73 22.59
N HIS A 234 17.56 -14.12 22.21
CA HIS A 234 18.86 -14.60 22.63
C HIS A 234 19.08 -14.14 24.08
N HIS A 235 19.08 -15.10 25.00
CA HIS A 235 19.47 -14.89 26.39
C HIS A 235 20.96 -14.61 26.52
#